data_AF-A0A0A9YXH3-F1
#
_entry.id   AF-A0A0A9YXH3-F1
#
_cell.length_a   1.000
_cell.length_b   1.000
_cell.length_c   1.000
_cell.angle_alpha   90.00
_cell.angle_beta   90.00
_cell.angle_gamma   90.00
#
_symmetry.space_group_name_H-M   'P 1'
#
loop_
_entity.id
_entity.type
_entity.pdbx_description
1 polymer ?
#
loop_
_entity_poly.entity_id
_entity_poly.type
_entity_poly.pdbx_seq_one_letter_code
_entity_poly.pdbx_strand_id
1 'polypeptide(L)'
;MEAPIITYIGEICEPRLRGTLTSYSNLFVNFGMTSVFVLGTLVDWRHAALICMMLPVLTILALTQVPETPLWLMAQGREEDARKSLQWLRGWVSPQAVQNEVTELKRYAEEAKKKKKIRGYDNPAIVLDENPSNQTSPVKTEKVPETVEVEKPSWMKKMARDAKDFFRPAVLKPFFFIIVFFFISNWTGISSTRPYLIKLIEEFKFPIEPYRASVIFGSIGFCASVMCMATIAWFRKRPIALISVFMCAFSGIGLAFTPSTALSGWACFILFVLLFFFSMYGASGIVWTVMSEIFPYRGRSQASGMAAASSYLITFSATKSFLALKHSLGLHNLFGVYGGISAFGFVFLYFMLPETEGKSLEEIENSYKKKKESQTESSS
;
A
#
# COMPACT_ATOMS: atom_id res chain seq x y z
N MET A 1 -6.59 4.72 9.32
CA MET A 1 -5.73 3.79 10.09
C MET A 1 -4.97 2.80 9.21
N GLU A 2 -5.32 2.65 7.92
CA GLU A 2 -4.71 1.63 7.05
C GLU A 2 -3.19 1.80 6.88
N ALA A 3 -2.70 3.03 6.64
CA ALA A 3 -1.27 3.25 6.44
C ALA A 3 -0.39 2.82 7.64
N PRO A 4 -0.63 3.26 8.90
CA PRO A 4 0.14 2.79 10.04
C PRO A 4 0.12 1.27 10.25
N ILE A 5 -1.04 0.62 10.10
CA ILE A 5 -1.18 -0.82 10.31
C ILE A 5 -0.36 -1.59 9.27
N ILE A 6 -0.48 -1.20 7.99
CA ILE A 6 0.20 -1.87 6.89
C ILE A 6 1.72 -1.61 6.94
N THR A 7 2.15 -0.41 7.36
CA THR A 7 3.57 -0.13 7.63
C THR A 7 4.09 -0.99 8.79
N TYR A 8 3.32 -1.09 9.89
CA TYR A 8 3.69 -1.91 11.05
C TYR A 8 3.87 -3.38 10.65
N ILE A 9 2.86 -3.98 9.99
CA ILE A 9 2.93 -5.35 9.44
C ILE A 9 4.15 -5.50 8.52
N GLY A 10 4.38 -4.53 7.62
CA GLY A 10 5.52 -4.53 6.71
C GLY A 10 6.89 -4.41 7.38
N GLU A 11 6.97 -4.02 8.65
CA GLU A 11 8.21 -3.93 9.44
C GLU A 11 8.42 -5.13 10.37
N ILE A 12 7.35 -5.75 10.89
CA ILE A 12 7.43 -6.91 11.81
C ILE A 12 7.50 -8.26 11.08
N CYS A 13 6.95 -8.33 9.87
CA CYS A 13 6.80 -9.58 9.12
C CYS A 13 8.08 -9.97 8.36
N GLU A 14 8.39 -11.26 8.43
CA GLU A 14 9.40 -11.87 7.57
C GLU A 14 9.08 -11.63 6.09
N PRO A 15 10.09 -11.41 5.23
CA PRO A 15 9.88 -11.13 3.81
C PRO A 15 9.00 -12.17 3.09
N ARG A 16 9.10 -13.45 3.48
CA ARG A 16 8.31 -14.55 2.90
C ARG A 16 6.82 -14.46 3.19
N LEU A 17 6.45 -14.05 4.41
CA LEU A 17 5.05 -14.01 4.86
C LEU A 17 4.42 -12.62 4.73
N ARG A 18 5.23 -11.59 4.46
CA ARG A 18 4.79 -10.19 4.38
C ARG A 18 3.61 -9.98 3.42
N GLY A 19 3.64 -10.61 2.24
CA GLY A 19 2.56 -10.49 1.27
C GLY A 19 1.21 -10.98 1.80
N THR A 20 1.21 -12.18 2.40
CA THR A 20 0.01 -12.78 2.98
C THR A 20 -0.46 -12.01 4.21
N LEU A 21 0.45 -11.63 5.11
CA LEU A 21 0.14 -10.92 6.35
C LEU A 21 -0.42 -9.52 6.10
N THR A 22 0.14 -8.78 5.14
CA THR A 22 -0.42 -7.48 4.74
C THR A 22 -1.82 -7.62 4.13
N SER A 23 -2.09 -8.73 3.43
CA SER A 23 -3.38 -8.99 2.79
C SER A 23 -4.52 -9.30 3.78
N TYR A 24 -4.21 -9.70 5.01
CA TYR A 24 -5.21 -9.77 6.08
C TYR A 24 -5.91 -8.43 6.31
N SER A 25 -5.21 -7.31 6.10
CA SER A 25 -5.83 -5.98 6.23
C SER A 25 -7.00 -5.83 5.25
N ASN A 26 -6.82 -6.24 3.99
CA ASN A 26 -7.87 -6.21 2.98
C ASN A 26 -9.01 -7.20 3.30
N LEU A 27 -8.67 -8.38 3.83
CA LEU A 27 -9.65 -9.38 4.26
C LEU A 27 -10.56 -8.82 5.38
N PHE A 28 -9.97 -8.23 6.42
CA PHE A 28 -10.74 -7.70 7.55
C PHE A 28 -11.56 -6.46 7.18
N VAL A 29 -11.11 -5.63 6.24
CA VAL A 29 -11.92 -4.53 5.68
C VAL A 29 -13.17 -5.08 4.98
N ASN A 30 -13.03 -6.11 4.15
CA ASN A 30 -14.18 -6.73 3.46
C ASN A 30 -15.08 -7.50 4.42
N PHE A 31 -14.52 -8.12 5.46
CA PHE A 31 -15.29 -8.75 6.53
C PHE A 31 -16.14 -7.73 7.29
N GLY A 32 -15.54 -6.59 7.67
CA GLY A 32 -16.25 -5.49 8.33
C GLY A 32 -17.37 -4.93 7.45
N MET A 33 -17.09 -4.70 6.16
CA MET A 33 -18.10 -4.24 5.20
C MET A 33 -19.27 -5.22 5.07
N THR A 34 -18.99 -6.51 4.93
CA THR A 34 -20.01 -7.56 4.84
C THR A 34 -20.84 -7.64 6.12
N SER A 35 -20.18 -7.57 7.28
CA SER A 35 -20.83 -7.57 8.59
C SER A 35 -21.79 -6.38 8.75
N VAL A 36 -21.38 -5.18 8.31
CA VAL A 36 -22.24 -3.99 8.34
C VAL A 36 -23.42 -4.12 7.38
N PHE A 37 -23.23 -4.69 6.18
CA PHE A 37 -24.36 -4.94 5.27
C PHE A 37 -25.36 -5.93 5.83
N VAL A 38 -24.91 -6.99 6.51
CA VAL A 38 -25.80 -7.94 7.20
C VAL A 38 -26.48 -7.27 8.40
N LEU A 39 -25.76 -6.51 9.22
CA LEU A 39 -26.38 -5.79 10.34
C LEU A 39 -27.44 -4.80 9.86
N GLY A 40 -27.19 -4.12 8.74
CA GLY A 40 -28.13 -3.18 8.13
C GLY A 40 -29.45 -3.82 7.65
N THR A 41 -29.51 -5.15 7.49
CA THR A 41 -30.78 -5.85 7.19
C THR A 41 -31.49 -6.38 8.43
N LEU A 42 -30.78 -6.54 9.56
CA LEU A 42 -31.31 -7.17 10.77
C LEU A 42 -31.76 -6.16 11.83
N VAL A 43 -31.09 -5.02 11.94
CA VAL A 43 -31.30 -4.05 13.03
C VAL A 43 -31.35 -2.62 12.51
N ASP A 44 -32.02 -1.74 13.26
CA ASP A 44 -32.01 -0.31 12.99
C ASP A 44 -30.59 0.27 13.05
N TRP A 45 -30.35 1.33 12.27
CA TRP A 45 -29.04 1.98 12.15
C TRP A 45 -28.43 2.42 13.50
N ARG A 46 -29.27 2.74 14.50
CA ARG A 46 -28.81 3.09 15.86
C ARG A 46 -28.22 1.88 16.59
N HIS A 47 -28.90 0.75 16.53
CA HIS A 47 -28.43 -0.50 17.13
C HIS A 47 -27.20 -1.05 16.38
N ALA A 48 -27.19 -0.95 15.05
CA ALA A 48 -26.01 -1.27 14.24
C ALA A 48 -24.78 -0.44 14.68
N ALA A 49 -24.95 0.87 14.86
CA ALA A 49 -23.87 1.75 15.30
C ALA A 49 -23.36 1.39 16.72
N LEU A 50 -24.27 1.08 17.66
CA LEU A 50 -23.89 0.61 19.00
C LEU A 50 -23.05 -0.68 18.95
N ILE A 51 -23.44 -1.64 18.12
CA ILE A 51 -22.68 -2.89 17.93
C ILE A 51 -21.30 -2.60 17.36
N CYS A 52 -21.20 -1.71 16.36
CA CYS A 52 -19.92 -1.33 15.77
C CYS A 52 -18.98 -0.63 16.75
N MET A 53 -19.49 0.07 17.78
CA MET A 53 -18.64 0.72 18.80
C MET A 53 -17.91 -0.27 19.72
N MET A 54 -18.40 -1.50 19.87
CA MET A 54 -17.70 -2.51 20.67
C MET A 54 -16.33 -2.87 20.05
N LEU A 55 -16.21 -2.83 18.72
CA LEU A 55 -14.98 -3.20 18.01
C LEU A 55 -13.81 -2.25 18.33
N PRO A 56 -13.93 -0.91 18.23
CA PRO A 56 -12.89 0.01 18.67
C PRO A 56 -12.42 -0.21 20.12
N VAL A 57 -13.35 -0.46 21.06
CA VAL A 57 -13.00 -0.69 22.47
C VAL A 57 -12.13 -1.96 22.60
N LEU A 58 -12.52 -3.05 21.94
CA LEU A 58 -11.72 -4.27 21.89
C LEU A 58 -10.34 -4.04 21.24
N THR A 59 -10.26 -3.23 20.17
CA THR A 59 -8.97 -2.92 19.53
C THR A 59 -8.04 -2.13 20.43
N ILE A 60 -8.55 -1.20 21.25
CA ILE A 60 -7.73 -0.46 22.21
C ILE A 60 -7.11 -1.41 23.24
N LEU A 61 -7.92 -2.34 23.78
CA LEU A 61 -7.43 -3.35 24.72
C LEU A 61 -6.37 -4.24 24.07
N ALA A 62 -6.60 -4.70 22.83
CA ALA A 62 -5.64 -5.53 22.10
C ALA A 62 -4.32 -4.79 21.82
N LEU A 63 -4.37 -3.50 21.44
CA LEU A 63 -3.18 -2.70 21.15
C LEU A 63 -2.25 -2.55 22.36
N THR A 64 -2.76 -2.62 23.60
CA THR A 64 -1.90 -2.58 24.80
C THR A 64 -0.94 -3.77 24.92
N GLN A 65 -1.22 -4.88 24.22
CA GLN A 65 -0.42 -6.11 24.26
C GLN A 65 0.57 -6.21 23.10
N VAL A 66 0.41 -5.37 22.05
CA VAL A 66 1.24 -5.44 20.84
C VAL A 66 2.56 -4.71 21.09
N PRO A 67 3.73 -5.37 20.91
CA PRO A 67 5.02 -4.73 21.12
C PRO A 67 5.35 -3.72 20.01
N GLU A 68 6.26 -2.79 20.30
CA GLU A 68 6.75 -1.83 19.31
C GLU A 68 7.63 -2.47 18.24
N THR A 69 7.73 -1.86 17.06
CA THR A 69 8.51 -2.40 15.95
C THR A 69 10.01 -2.54 16.32
N PRO A 70 10.65 -3.71 16.09
CA PRO A 70 12.07 -3.92 16.38
C PRO A 70 12.98 -2.96 15.58
N LEU A 71 12.66 -2.66 14.32
CA LEU A 71 13.40 -1.69 13.50
C LEU A 71 13.42 -0.29 14.13
N TRP A 72 12.31 0.15 14.71
CA TRP A 72 12.23 1.45 15.37
C TRP A 72 13.03 1.44 16.68
N LEU A 73 12.92 0.38 17.48
CA LEU A 73 13.69 0.21 18.72
C LEU A 73 15.21 0.23 18.46
N MET A 74 15.67 -0.46 17.40
CA MET A 74 17.08 -0.44 16.97
C MET A 74 17.54 0.96 16.53
N ALA A 75 16.68 1.72 15.83
CA ALA A 75 17.01 3.09 15.44
C ALA A 75 17.19 4.02 16.65
N GLN A 76 16.41 3.81 17.72
CA GLN A 76 16.54 4.51 19.00
C GLN A 76 17.73 4.02 19.86
N GLY A 77 18.43 2.95 19.45
CA GLY A 77 19.53 2.36 20.23
C GLY A 77 19.08 1.45 21.38
N ARG A 78 17.79 1.08 21.44
CA ARG A 78 17.23 0.16 22.45
C ARG A 78 17.34 -1.29 21.98
N GLU A 79 18.56 -1.83 21.94
CA GLU A 79 18.85 -3.16 21.36
C GLU A 79 18.18 -4.31 22.13
N GLU A 80 18.21 -4.27 23.47
CA GLU A 80 17.57 -5.32 24.29
C GLU A 80 16.04 -5.36 24.12
N ASP A 81 15.39 -4.19 23.99
CA ASP A 81 13.95 -4.13 23.77
C ASP A 81 13.58 -4.58 22.37
N ALA A 82 14.42 -4.26 21.36
CA ALA A 82 14.24 -4.77 20.00
C ALA A 82 14.33 -6.30 19.96
N ARG A 83 15.28 -6.88 20.70
CA ARG A 83 15.42 -8.34 20.85
C ARG A 83 14.17 -8.94 21.50
N LYS A 84 13.69 -8.40 22.61
CA LYS A 84 12.46 -8.86 23.29
C LYS A 84 11.22 -8.77 22.39
N SER A 85 11.06 -7.67 21.67
CA SER A 85 9.96 -7.50 20.70
C SER A 85 10.01 -8.59 19.63
N LEU A 86 11.20 -8.85 19.07
CA LEU A 86 11.37 -9.86 18.01
C LEU A 86 11.16 -11.29 18.54
N GLN A 87 11.54 -11.59 19.78
CA GLN A 87 11.21 -12.86 20.44
C GLN A 87 9.70 -13.08 20.56
N TRP A 88 8.95 -12.04 20.93
CA TRP A 88 7.49 -12.10 21.02
C TRP A 88 6.88 -12.30 19.62
N LEU A 89 7.32 -11.53 18.62
CA LEU A 89 6.81 -11.58 17.24
C LEU A 89 7.06 -12.92 16.53
N ARG A 90 8.10 -13.67 16.92
CA ARG A 90 8.42 -15.01 16.39
C ARG A 90 7.79 -16.15 17.19
N GLY A 91 6.92 -15.85 18.16
CA GLY A 91 6.20 -16.84 18.95
C GLY A 91 6.91 -17.26 20.25
N TRP A 92 7.40 -16.29 21.04
CA TRP A 92 8.06 -16.50 22.34
C TRP A 92 9.30 -17.41 22.27
N VAL A 93 10.14 -17.18 21.25
CA VAL A 93 11.35 -17.98 21.01
C VAL A 93 12.54 -17.56 21.90
N SER A 94 13.50 -18.48 22.06
CA SER A 94 14.73 -18.22 22.82
C SER A 94 15.59 -17.11 22.17
N PRO A 95 16.44 -16.40 22.95
CA PRO A 95 17.27 -15.32 22.42
C PRO A 95 18.18 -15.75 21.25
N GLN A 96 18.63 -17.00 21.27
CA GLN A 96 19.56 -17.56 20.29
C GLN A 96 18.92 -17.69 18.90
N ALA A 97 17.63 -18.03 18.83
CA ALA A 97 16.92 -18.20 17.56
C ALA A 97 16.82 -16.89 16.76
N VAL A 98 16.86 -15.75 17.44
CA VAL A 98 16.64 -14.43 16.87
C VAL A 98 17.95 -13.66 16.65
N GLN A 99 19.08 -14.17 17.15
CA GLN A 99 20.36 -13.46 17.18
C GLN A 99 20.84 -13.05 15.78
N ASN A 100 20.61 -13.90 14.77
CA ASN A 100 20.96 -13.62 13.39
C ASN A 100 20.18 -12.42 12.84
N GLU A 101 18.85 -12.40 13.05
CA GLU A 101 17.98 -11.29 12.62
C GLU A 101 18.32 -9.99 13.36
N VAL A 102 18.58 -10.04 14.66
CA VAL A 102 19.00 -8.86 15.44
C VAL A 102 20.32 -8.29 14.90
N THR A 103 21.28 -9.16 14.56
CA THR A 103 22.57 -8.74 14.01
C THR A 103 22.41 -8.07 12.64
N GLU A 104 21.53 -8.62 11.78
CA GLU A 104 21.22 -8.02 10.48
C GLU A 104 20.52 -6.66 10.63
N LEU A 105 19.53 -6.56 11.51
CA LEU A 105 18.84 -5.31 11.84
C LEU A 105 19.81 -4.27 12.42
N LYS A 106 20.78 -4.70 13.23
CA LYS A 106 21.84 -3.84 13.78
C LYS A 106 22.74 -3.30 12.66
N ARG A 107 23.23 -4.16 11.78
CA ARG A 107 24.00 -3.76 10.59
C ARG A 107 23.24 -2.73 9.77
N TYR A 108 21.95 -2.99 9.49
CA TYR A 108 21.10 -2.08 8.73
C TYR A 108 20.92 -0.72 9.41
N ALA A 109 20.64 -0.72 10.72
CA ALA A 109 20.50 0.51 11.50
C ALA A 109 21.82 1.30 11.59
N GLU A 110 22.95 0.61 11.73
CA GLU A 110 24.29 1.23 11.74
C GLU A 110 24.68 1.79 10.38
N GLU A 111 24.41 1.10 9.28
CA GLU A 111 24.63 1.62 7.94
C GLU A 111 23.77 2.85 7.66
N ALA A 112 22.52 2.85 8.12
CA ALA A 112 21.70 4.04 8.10
C ALA A 112 22.39 5.15 8.92
N LYS A 113 22.83 4.90 10.15
CA LYS A 113 23.55 5.89 10.98
C LYS A 113 24.86 6.37 10.33
N LYS A 114 25.66 5.50 9.71
CA LYS A 114 26.90 5.83 8.98
C LYS A 114 26.61 6.71 7.76
N LYS A 115 25.61 6.36 6.94
CA LYS A 115 25.12 7.23 5.85
C LYS A 115 24.61 8.58 6.37
N LYS A 116 24.16 8.65 7.63
CA LYS A 116 23.75 9.91 8.30
C LYS A 116 24.94 10.75 8.75
N LYS A 117 26.05 10.12 9.16
CA LYS A 117 27.33 10.80 9.48
C LYS A 117 28.07 11.23 8.20
N ILE A 118 28.16 10.39 7.17
CA ILE A 118 28.87 10.68 5.90
C ILE A 118 28.16 11.78 5.08
N ARG A 119 26.83 11.83 5.10
CA ARG A 119 26.04 12.96 4.53
C ARG A 119 25.66 14.01 5.58
N GLY A 120 26.19 13.88 6.79
CA GLY A 120 26.09 14.90 7.83
C GLY A 120 26.95 16.08 7.43
N TYR A 121 26.43 17.27 7.64
CA TYR A 121 26.96 18.57 7.27
C TYR A 121 28.23 18.97 8.06
N ASP A 122 29.20 18.06 8.21
CA ASP A 122 30.52 18.27 8.82
C ASP A 122 31.57 17.38 8.12
N ASN A 123 31.56 17.33 6.79
CA ASN A 123 32.71 16.80 6.06
C ASN A 123 33.31 17.89 5.17
N PRO A 124 34.30 18.66 5.66
CA PRO A 124 35.08 19.53 4.78
C PRO A 124 35.92 18.75 3.74
N ALA A 125 35.91 17.41 3.76
CA ALA A 125 36.71 16.58 2.86
C ALA A 125 36.00 16.14 1.56
N ILE A 126 35.05 16.93 1.03
CA ILE A 126 34.68 16.83 -0.40
C ILE A 126 35.12 18.12 -1.07
N VAL A 127 36.44 18.32 -1.14
CA VAL A 127 37.02 18.96 -2.31
C VAL A 127 36.81 17.97 -3.43
N LEU A 128 35.99 18.34 -4.41
CA LEU A 128 35.94 17.62 -5.68
C LEU A 128 37.34 17.72 -6.28
N ASP A 129 38.11 16.64 -6.20
CA ASP A 129 39.41 16.56 -6.85
C ASP A 129 39.16 16.40 -8.36
N GLU A 130 39.03 17.54 -9.05
CA GLU A 130 39.12 17.61 -10.52
C GLU A 130 40.58 17.45 -10.96
N ASN A 131 41.13 16.23 -10.84
CA ASN A 131 42.13 15.68 -11.78
C ASN A 131 42.61 14.28 -11.35
N PRO A 132 42.51 13.24 -12.20
CA PRO A 132 42.98 11.90 -11.88
C PRO A 132 44.46 11.76 -12.26
N SER A 133 45.37 12.39 -11.51
CA SER A 133 46.81 12.14 -11.68
C SER A 133 47.63 12.59 -10.48
N ASN A 134 47.65 11.75 -9.43
CA ASN A 134 48.82 11.42 -8.59
C ASN A 134 48.37 10.80 -7.26
N GLN A 135 48.29 9.47 -7.23
CA GLN A 135 48.31 8.74 -5.96
C GLN A 135 49.75 8.72 -5.43
N THR A 136 50.00 9.32 -4.27
CA THR A 136 51.01 8.88 -3.29
C THR A 136 50.93 9.76 -2.03
N SER A 137 50.12 9.35 -1.04
CA SER A 137 50.39 9.60 0.40
C SER A 137 49.38 8.86 1.28
N PRO A 138 49.80 8.30 2.44
CA PRO A 138 48.97 7.45 3.28
C PRO A 138 47.92 8.28 4.05
N VAL A 139 46.68 7.81 4.04
CA VAL A 139 45.54 8.38 4.77
C VAL A 139 45.79 8.28 6.27
N LYS A 140 46.02 9.41 6.95
CA LYS A 140 46.06 9.48 8.41
C LYS A 140 44.65 9.30 8.96
N THR A 141 44.45 8.29 9.80
CA THR A 141 43.20 8.01 10.50
C THR A 141 43.12 8.92 11.73
N GLU A 142 42.47 10.07 11.60
CA GLU A 142 42.21 10.95 12.74
C GLU A 142 41.02 10.39 13.55
N LYS A 143 41.22 10.25 14.88
CA LYS A 143 40.25 9.66 15.80
C LYS A 143 38.99 10.54 15.88
N VAL A 144 37.83 9.95 15.56
CA VAL A 144 36.52 10.59 15.72
C VAL A 144 36.23 10.77 17.22
N PRO A 145 35.94 12.00 17.71
CA PRO A 145 35.62 12.23 19.13
C PRO A 145 34.37 11.48 19.59
N GLU A 146 34.41 10.94 20.80
CA GLU A 146 33.49 9.91 21.30
C GLU A 146 32.15 10.45 21.85
N THR A 147 31.98 11.75 22.04
CA THR A 147 30.74 12.31 22.61
C THR A 147 30.45 13.72 22.07
N VAL A 148 29.78 13.81 20.92
CA VAL A 148 29.08 15.05 20.55
C VAL A 148 27.64 14.92 21.01
N GLU A 149 27.27 15.65 22.07
CA GLU A 149 25.88 15.85 22.46
C GLU A 149 25.15 16.51 21.30
N VAL A 150 24.36 15.72 20.55
CA VAL A 150 23.55 16.23 19.46
C VAL A 150 22.39 17.02 20.09
N GLU A 151 22.49 18.35 20.11
CA GLU A 151 21.36 19.23 20.41
C GLU A 151 20.13 18.74 19.64
N LYS A 152 19.07 18.37 20.39
CA LYS A 152 17.81 17.92 19.77
C LYS A 152 17.33 19.06 18.87
N PRO A 153 17.24 18.85 17.54
CA PRO A 153 16.87 19.93 16.64
C PRO A 153 15.50 20.47 17.04
N SER A 154 15.37 21.81 17.05
CA SER A 154 14.06 22.48 17.10
C SER A 154 13.08 21.79 16.16
N TRP A 155 11.84 21.57 16.62
CA TRP A 155 10.82 20.80 15.90
C TRP A 155 10.63 21.27 14.44
N MET A 156 10.79 22.57 14.18
CA MET A 156 10.75 23.14 12.83
C MET A 156 11.93 22.67 11.96
N LYS A 157 13.15 22.64 12.49
CA LYS A 157 14.33 22.14 11.78
C LYS A 157 14.22 20.63 11.50
N LYS A 158 13.57 19.89 12.40
CA LYS A 158 13.24 18.47 12.18
C LYS A 158 12.22 18.30 11.05
N MET A 159 11.11 19.05 11.07
CA MET A 159 10.10 19.01 10.00
C MET A 159 10.65 19.42 8.64
N ALA A 160 11.44 20.50 8.56
CA ALA A 160 12.05 20.94 7.30
C ALA A 160 13.00 19.89 6.72
N ARG A 161 13.74 19.18 7.58
CA ARG A 161 14.63 18.08 7.18
C ARG A 161 13.86 16.87 6.69
N ASP A 162 12.82 16.48 7.41
CA ASP A 162 11.94 15.38 7.03
C ASP A 162 11.25 15.66 5.69
N ALA A 163 10.77 16.89 5.48
CA ALA A 163 10.24 17.34 4.18
C ALA A 163 11.30 17.26 3.07
N LYS A 164 12.53 17.73 3.32
CA LYS A 164 13.64 17.63 2.35
C LYS A 164 14.01 16.18 2.02
N ASP A 165 13.89 15.28 2.98
CA ASP A 165 14.14 13.85 2.79
C ASP A 165 13.06 13.18 1.95
N PHE A 166 11.80 13.63 2.08
CA PHE A 166 10.70 13.20 1.22
C PHE A 166 10.91 13.61 -0.25
N PHE A 167 11.41 14.82 -0.51
CA PHE A 167 11.70 15.31 -1.87
C PHE A 167 12.93 14.68 -2.54
N ARG A 168 13.49 13.61 -1.97
CA ARG A 168 14.58 12.88 -2.62
C ARG A 168 14.03 12.09 -3.82
N PRO A 169 14.76 12.06 -4.96
CA PRO A 169 14.32 11.33 -6.16
C PRO A 169 14.14 9.82 -5.93
N ALA A 170 14.80 9.25 -4.93
CA ALA A 170 14.63 7.85 -4.52
C ALA A 170 13.28 7.56 -3.86
N VAL A 171 12.64 8.55 -3.22
CA VAL A 171 11.33 8.45 -2.58
C VAL A 171 10.24 8.92 -3.54
N LEU A 172 10.48 10.01 -4.28
CA LEU A 172 9.52 10.60 -5.21
C LEU A 172 9.13 9.66 -6.37
N LYS A 173 10.08 8.87 -6.91
CA LYS A 173 9.78 7.94 -8.01
C LYS A 173 8.78 6.83 -7.58
N PRO A 174 9.04 6.07 -6.50
CA PRO A 174 8.04 5.15 -5.92
C PRO A 174 6.74 5.83 -5.53
N PHE A 175 6.82 7.03 -4.95
CA PHE A 175 5.65 7.79 -4.52
C PHE A 175 4.72 8.14 -5.69
N PHE A 176 5.28 8.68 -6.79
CA PHE A 176 4.51 8.99 -8.00
C PHE A 176 3.89 7.73 -8.60
N PHE A 177 4.64 6.63 -8.68
CA PHE A 177 4.13 5.35 -9.13
C PHE A 177 2.92 4.88 -8.29
N ILE A 178 3.01 4.96 -6.95
CA ILE A 178 1.92 4.58 -6.04
C ILE A 178 0.69 5.49 -6.22
N ILE A 179 0.87 6.80 -6.43
CA ILE A 179 -0.26 7.70 -6.71
C ILE A 179 -0.99 7.30 -7.99
N VAL A 180 -0.26 7.03 -9.07
CA VAL A 180 -0.86 6.60 -10.33
C VAL A 180 -1.56 5.26 -10.16
N PHE A 181 -0.98 4.33 -9.40
CA PHE A 181 -1.61 3.04 -9.11
C PHE A 181 -2.90 3.23 -8.30
N PHE A 182 -2.91 4.07 -7.25
CA PHE A 182 -4.14 4.41 -6.52
C PHE A 182 -5.19 5.07 -7.41
N PHE A 183 -4.78 5.93 -8.35
CA PHE A 183 -5.69 6.53 -9.32
C PHE A 183 -6.36 5.47 -10.18
N ILE A 184 -5.58 4.61 -10.83
CA ILE A 184 -6.09 3.50 -11.65
C ILE A 184 -7.06 2.62 -10.84
N SER A 185 -6.66 2.19 -9.64
CA SER A 185 -7.44 1.27 -8.82
C SER A 185 -8.74 1.87 -8.31
N ASN A 186 -8.76 3.15 -7.91
CA ASN A 186 -9.98 3.82 -7.49
C ASN A 186 -10.92 4.16 -8.67
N TRP A 187 -10.36 4.41 -9.85
CA TRP A 187 -11.11 4.74 -11.07
C TRP A 187 -11.51 3.50 -11.88
N THR A 188 -11.44 2.30 -11.29
CA THR A 188 -12.06 1.07 -11.84
C THR A 188 -13.60 1.08 -11.77
N GLY A 189 -14.18 2.11 -11.17
CA GLY A 189 -15.63 2.31 -11.06
C GLY A 189 -16.23 1.82 -9.73
N ILE A 190 -15.60 0.87 -9.02
CA ILE A 190 -16.16 0.31 -7.78
C ILE A 190 -16.14 1.31 -6.61
N SER A 191 -15.06 2.06 -6.43
CA SER A 191 -15.01 3.10 -5.38
C SER A 191 -16.09 4.16 -5.59
N SER A 192 -16.31 4.58 -6.84
CA SER A 192 -17.28 5.63 -7.20
C SER A 192 -18.73 5.17 -7.16
N THR A 193 -19.00 3.91 -7.51
CA THR A 193 -20.35 3.36 -7.63
C THR A 193 -20.92 2.85 -6.32
N ARG A 194 -20.06 2.46 -5.37
CA ARG A 194 -20.47 1.84 -4.09
C ARG A 194 -21.52 2.65 -3.30
N PRO A 195 -21.39 3.97 -3.11
CA PRO A 195 -22.42 4.73 -2.38
C PRO A 195 -23.76 4.83 -3.11
N TYR A 196 -23.76 4.57 -4.42
CA TYR A 196 -24.92 4.68 -5.29
C TYR A 196 -25.41 3.32 -5.78
N LEU A 197 -25.01 2.23 -5.11
CA LEU A 197 -25.33 0.86 -5.50
C LEU A 197 -26.84 0.62 -5.67
N ILE A 198 -27.67 1.15 -4.77
CA ILE A 198 -29.13 1.04 -4.86
C ILE A 198 -29.65 1.71 -6.14
N LYS A 199 -29.13 2.90 -6.49
CA LYS A 199 -29.52 3.60 -7.72
C LYS A 199 -29.10 2.84 -8.97
N LEU A 200 -27.95 2.16 -8.92
CA LEU A 200 -27.47 1.32 -10.02
C LEU A 200 -28.38 0.11 -10.25
N ILE A 201 -28.85 -0.51 -9.17
CA ILE A 201 -29.79 -1.64 -9.23
C ILE A 201 -31.09 -1.23 -9.93
N GLU A 202 -31.63 -0.07 -9.58
CA GLU A 202 -32.87 0.47 -10.18
C GLU A 202 -32.69 0.78 -11.67
N GLU A 203 -31.57 1.41 -12.04
CA GLU A 203 -31.36 1.91 -13.40
C GLU A 203 -30.91 0.83 -14.39
N PHE A 204 -30.08 -0.12 -13.96
CA PHE A 204 -29.77 -1.32 -14.74
C PHE A 204 -30.87 -2.39 -14.66
N LYS A 205 -31.93 -2.16 -13.88
CA LYS A 205 -33.05 -3.09 -13.66
C LYS A 205 -32.54 -4.48 -13.26
N PHE A 206 -31.65 -4.53 -12.26
CA PHE A 206 -31.15 -5.81 -11.77
C PHE A 206 -32.30 -6.66 -11.19
N PRO A 207 -32.30 -7.98 -11.40
CA PRO A 207 -33.39 -8.88 -11.01
C PRO A 207 -33.38 -9.21 -9.50
N ILE A 208 -32.90 -8.31 -8.65
CA ILE A 208 -32.65 -8.55 -7.23
C ILE A 208 -33.10 -7.34 -6.41
N GLU A 209 -33.70 -7.59 -5.25
CA GLU A 209 -34.05 -6.55 -4.28
C GLU A 209 -32.80 -5.81 -3.76
N PRO A 210 -32.85 -4.47 -3.57
CA PRO A 210 -31.69 -3.66 -3.20
C PRO A 210 -30.94 -4.10 -1.93
N TYR A 211 -31.68 -4.50 -0.90
CA TYR A 211 -31.11 -4.94 0.38
C TYR A 211 -30.36 -6.29 0.22
N ARG A 212 -30.95 -7.25 -0.49
CA ARG A 212 -30.31 -8.55 -0.76
C ARG A 212 -29.06 -8.37 -1.63
N ALA A 213 -29.12 -7.47 -2.60
CA ALA A 213 -27.97 -7.17 -3.47
C ALA A 213 -26.77 -6.67 -2.66
N SER A 214 -26.98 -5.77 -1.69
CA SER A 214 -25.90 -5.21 -0.87
C SER A 214 -25.17 -6.30 -0.06
N VAL A 215 -25.92 -7.25 0.50
CA VAL A 215 -25.35 -8.42 1.21
C VAL A 215 -24.59 -9.33 0.24
N ILE A 216 -25.12 -9.60 -0.95
CA ILE A 216 -24.46 -10.40 -1.99
C ILE A 216 -23.12 -9.77 -2.39
N PHE A 217 -23.09 -8.46 -2.66
CA PHE A 217 -21.83 -7.76 -2.99
C PHE A 217 -20.83 -7.78 -1.83
N GLY A 218 -21.30 -7.64 -0.58
CA GLY A 218 -20.45 -7.84 0.61
C GLY A 218 -19.78 -9.21 0.59
N SER A 219 -20.58 -10.28 0.51
CA SER A 219 -20.10 -11.67 0.48
C SER A 219 -19.13 -11.93 -0.68
N ILE A 220 -19.42 -11.41 -1.87
CA ILE A 220 -18.53 -11.52 -3.04
C ILE A 220 -17.20 -10.82 -2.77
N GLY A 221 -17.21 -9.62 -2.16
CA GLY A 221 -16.00 -8.90 -1.77
C GLY A 221 -15.17 -9.65 -0.73
N PHE A 222 -15.83 -10.26 0.26
CA PHE A 222 -15.17 -11.10 1.25
C PHE A 222 -14.53 -12.32 0.59
N CYS A 223 -15.27 -13.07 -0.23
CA CYS A 223 -14.73 -14.21 -0.98
C CYS A 223 -13.55 -13.81 -1.89
N ALA A 224 -13.66 -12.68 -2.58
CA ALA A 224 -12.57 -12.14 -3.40
C ALA A 224 -11.31 -11.85 -2.56
N SER A 225 -11.47 -11.27 -1.38
CA SER A 225 -10.34 -10.98 -0.49
C SER A 225 -9.69 -12.24 0.11
N VAL A 226 -10.47 -13.27 0.43
CA VAL A 226 -9.96 -14.59 0.84
C VAL A 226 -9.17 -15.23 -0.31
N MET A 227 -9.72 -15.17 -1.53
CA MET A 227 -9.05 -15.70 -2.71
C MET A 227 -7.73 -14.97 -2.96
N CYS A 228 -7.71 -13.64 -2.83
CA CYS A 228 -6.50 -12.83 -2.96
C CYS A 228 -5.41 -13.28 -1.98
N MET A 229 -5.78 -13.48 -0.72
CA MET A 229 -4.84 -13.91 0.32
C MET A 229 -4.26 -15.29 0.02
N ALA A 230 -5.08 -16.23 -0.46
CA ALA A 230 -4.63 -17.57 -0.82
C ALA A 230 -3.71 -17.58 -2.05
N THR A 231 -4.00 -16.75 -3.05
CA THR A 231 -3.27 -16.77 -4.33
C THR A 231 -1.97 -15.98 -4.30
N ILE A 232 -1.81 -14.99 -3.42
CA ILE A 232 -0.59 -14.17 -3.34
C ILE A 232 0.66 -15.02 -3.19
N ALA A 233 0.66 -15.99 -2.27
CA ALA A 233 1.83 -16.83 -2.01
C ALA A 233 2.23 -17.73 -3.20
N TRP A 234 1.31 -18.00 -4.13
CA TRP A 234 1.55 -18.87 -5.29
C TRP A 234 1.85 -18.09 -6.57
N PHE A 235 1.00 -17.13 -6.91
CA PHE A 235 1.03 -16.44 -8.21
C PHE A 235 1.86 -15.16 -8.20
N ARG A 236 2.37 -14.76 -7.03
CA ARG A 236 3.03 -13.48 -6.78
C ARG A 236 2.12 -12.27 -7.02
N LYS A 237 2.50 -11.09 -6.53
CA LYS A 237 1.67 -9.87 -6.62
C LYS A 237 1.42 -9.34 -8.02
N ARG A 238 2.43 -9.36 -8.91
CA ARG A 238 2.32 -8.70 -10.23
C ARG A 238 1.25 -9.35 -11.13
N PRO A 239 1.19 -10.68 -11.31
CA PRO A 239 0.15 -11.30 -12.13
C PRO A 239 -1.26 -11.06 -11.59
N ILE A 240 -1.45 -11.08 -10.26
CA ILE A 240 -2.76 -10.86 -9.64
C ILE A 240 -3.27 -9.44 -9.92
N ALA A 241 -2.40 -8.43 -9.82
CA ALA A 241 -2.74 -7.05 -10.16
C ALA A 241 -3.10 -6.89 -11.63
N LEU A 242 -2.34 -7.52 -12.53
CA LEU A 242 -2.60 -7.44 -13.98
C LEU A 242 -3.90 -8.13 -14.39
N ILE A 243 -4.15 -9.35 -13.90
CA ILE A 243 -5.37 -10.10 -14.20
C ILE A 243 -6.59 -9.34 -13.66
N SER A 244 -6.51 -8.81 -12.44
CA SER A 244 -7.64 -8.07 -11.87
C SER A 244 -7.98 -6.80 -12.65
N VAL A 245 -6.97 -5.99 -13.01
CA VAL A 245 -7.19 -4.76 -13.78
C VAL A 245 -7.66 -5.06 -15.21
N PHE A 246 -7.14 -6.11 -15.85
CA PHE A 246 -7.62 -6.58 -17.15
C PHE A 246 -9.09 -7.00 -17.09
N MET A 247 -9.49 -7.78 -16.09
CA MET A 247 -10.87 -8.21 -15.93
C MET A 247 -11.81 -7.04 -15.58
N CYS A 248 -11.32 -6.03 -14.84
CA CYS A 248 -12.06 -4.79 -14.62
C CYS A 248 -12.28 -4.01 -15.93
N ALA A 249 -11.24 -3.93 -16.78
CA ALA A 249 -11.35 -3.30 -18.10
C ALA A 249 -12.37 -4.03 -18.98
N PHE A 250 -12.27 -5.36 -19.06
CA PHE A 250 -13.21 -6.19 -19.82
C PHE A 250 -14.64 -6.01 -19.34
N SER A 251 -14.87 -6.05 -18.03
CA SER A 251 -16.20 -5.92 -17.44
C SER A 251 -16.79 -4.52 -17.61
N GLY A 252 -15.97 -3.47 -17.43
CA GLY A 252 -16.38 -2.08 -17.62
C GLY A 252 -16.73 -1.76 -19.07
N ILE A 253 -15.92 -2.23 -20.01
CA ILE A 253 -16.20 -2.10 -21.45
C ILE A 253 -17.44 -2.92 -21.84
N GLY A 254 -17.58 -4.16 -21.34
CA GLY A 254 -18.76 -4.98 -21.58
C GLY A 254 -20.06 -4.33 -21.12
N LEU A 255 -20.04 -3.65 -19.97
CA LEU A 255 -21.19 -2.88 -19.47
C LEU A 255 -21.55 -1.71 -20.40
N ALA A 256 -20.58 -1.13 -21.11
CA ALA A 256 -20.84 -0.05 -22.05
C ALA A 256 -21.58 -0.51 -23.32
N PHE A 257 -21.30 -1.75 -23.77
CA PHE A 257 -21.90 -2.33 -24.98
C PHE A 257 -23.20 -3.09 -24.73
N THR A 258 -23.61 -3.25 -23.47
CA THR A 258 -24.84 -3.97 -23.16
C THR A 258 -26.07 -3.11 -23.52
N PRO A 259 -27.03 -3.63 -24.31
CA PRO A 259 -28.21 -2.86 -24.72
C PRO A 259 -29.09 -2.54 -23.51
N SER A 260 -29.81 -1.42 -23.52
CA SER A 260 -30.64 -0.93 -22.40
C SER A 260 -31.98 -1.68 -22.21
N THR A 261 -32.11 -2.90 -22.72
CA THR A 261 -33.35 -3.69 -22.67
C THR A 261 -33.50 -4.45 -21.35
N ALA A 262 -34.72 -4.73 -20.90
CA ALA A 262 -34.91 -5.46 -19.63
C ALA A 262 -34.35 -6.90 -19.65
N LEU A 263 -34.25 -7.52 -20.83
CA LEU A 263 -33.64 -8.84 -21.01
C LEU A 263 -32.12 -8.82 -20.74
N SER A 264 -31.47 -7.67 -20.85
CA SER A 264 -30.04 -7.50 -20.60
C SER A 264 -29.70 -7.26 -19.13
N GLY A 265 -30.71 -7.12 -18.24
CA GLY A 265 -30.49 -6.87 -16.81
C GLY A 265 -29.63 -7.95 -16.13
N TRP A 266 -29.78 -9.21 -16.53
CA TRP A 266 -28.90 -10.30 -16.07
C TRP A 266 -27.46 -10.16 -16.58
N ALA A 267 -27.26 -9.72 -17.82
CA ALA A 267 -25.92 -9.50 -18.38
C ALA A 267 -25.21 -8.34 -17.66
N CYS A 268 -25.91 -7.21 -17.44
CA CYS A 268 -25.40 -6.10 -16.65
C CYS A 268 -25.06 -6.52 -15.21
N PHE A 269 -25.90 -7.34 -14.59
CA PHE A 269 -25.65 -7.85 -13.24
C PHE A 269 -24.39 -8.72 -13.19
N ILE A 270 -24.23 -9.68 -14.10
CA ILE A 270 -23.04 -10.57 -14.13
C ILE A 270 -21.76 -9.76 -14.36
N LEU A 271 -21.77 -8.82 -15.32
CA LEU A 271 -20.60 -7.99 -15.60
C LEU A 271 -20.25 -7.07 -14.43
N PHE A 272 -21.25 -6.50 -13.75
CA PHE A 272 -21.02 -5.69 -12.56
C PHE A 272 -20.50 -6.51 -11.37
N VAL A 273 -20.99 -7.74 -11.19
CA VAL A 273 -20.46 -8.70 -10.21
C VAL A 273 -19.01 -9.06 -10.51
N LEU A 274 -18.66 -9.32 -11.77
CA LEU A 274 -17.28 -9.58 -12.18
C LEU A 274 -16.39 -8.37 -11.91
N LEU A 275 -16.84 -7.17 -12.27
CA LEU A 275 -16.13 -5.92 -11.98
C LEU A 275 -15.88 -5.76 -10.47
N PHE A 276 -16.90 -6.01 -9.64
CA PHE A 276 -16.80 -5.91 -8.19
C PHE A 276 -15.81 -6.94 -7.62
N PHE A 277 -15.95 -8.20 -8.03
CA PHE A 277 -15.10 -9.30 -7.58
C PHE A 277 -13.63 -9.06 -7.89
N PHE A 278 -13.29 -8.74 -9.15
CA PHE A 278 -11.88 -8.53 -9.52
C PHE A 278 -11.30 -7.25 -8.93
N SER A 279 -12.11 -6.21 -8.71
CA SER A 279 -11.66 -5.00 -8.03
C SER A 279 -11.27 -5.26 -6.57
N MET A 280 -12.03 -6.12 -5.86
CA MET A 280 -11.71 -6.53 -4.48
C MET A 280 -10.60 -7.58 -4.40
N TYR A 281 -10.51 -8.45 -5.42
CA TYR A 281 -9.50 -9.50 -5.50
C TYR A 281 -8.09 -8.94 -5.66
N GLY A 282 -7.85 -7.98 -6.55
CA GLY A 282 -6.47 -7.53 -6.82
C GLY A 282 -6.30 -6.04 -6.98
N ALA A 283 -7.26 -5.37 -7.64
CA ALA A 283 -7.07 -3.97 -8.02
C ALA A 283 -6.95 -3.05 -6.80
N SER A 284 -7.78 -3.25 -5.77
CA SER A 284 -7.77 -2.42 -4.56
C SER A 284 -6.77 -2.92 -3.52
N GLY A 285 -6.72 -4.23 -3.26
CA GLY A 285 -5.91 -4.81 -2.19
C GLY A 285 -4.41 -4.70 -2.43
N ILE A 286 -3.95 -4.93 -3.67
CA ILE A 286 -2.52 -5.02 -3.97
C ILE A 286 -1.82 -3.66 -3.87
N VAL A 287 -2.50 -2.56 -4.21
CA VAL A 287 -1.89 -1.21 -4.13
C VAL A 287 -1.41 -0.91 -2.73
N TRP A 288 -2.24 -1.24 -1.74
CA TRP A 288 -1.92 -1.03 -0.33
C TRP A 288 -0.77 -1.93 0.13
N THR A 289 -0.70 -3.17 -0.35
CA THR A 289 0.43 -4.07 -0.08
C THR A 289 1.73 -3.56 -0.70
N VAL A 290 1.70 -3.16 -1.97
CA VAL A 290 2.87 -2.62 -2.69
C VAL A 290 3.33 -1.30 -2.09
N MET A 291 2.40 -0.43 -1.66
CA MET A 291 2.72 0.81 -0.94
C MET A 291 3.57 0.53 0.30
N SER A 292 3.32 -0.57 1.01
CA SER A 292 4.13 -0.93 2.17
C SER A 292 5.52 -1.44 1.78
N GLU A 293 5.70 -2.07 0.62
CA GLU A 293 6.95 -2.75 0.26
C GLU A 293 7.92 -1.86 -0.52
N ILE A 294 7.42 -0.84 -1.21
CA ILE A 294 8.21 -0.05 -2.17
C ILE A 294 8.98 1.10 -1.54
N PHE A 295 8.53 1.61 -0.39
CA PHE A 295 9.13 2.78 0.22
C PHE A 295 10.40 2.41 1.01
N PRO A 296 11.50 3.17 0.84
CA PRO A 296 12.71 2.96 1.62
C PRO A 296 12.42 3.24 3.10
N TYR A 297 13.13 2.57 4.00
CA TYR A 297 12.94 2.72 5.45
C TYR A 297 12.94 4.20 5.89
N ARG A 298 13.84 5.00 5.29
CA ARG A 298 13.92 6.43 5.53
C ARG A 298 12.78 7.18 4.87
N GLY A 299 11.90 7.75 5.71
CA GLY A 299 10.73 8.49 5.25
C GLY A 299 9.54 7.60 4.88
N ARG A 300 9.60 6.27 5.15
CA ARG A 300 8.51 5.32 4.88
C ARG A 300 7.19 5.75 5.48
N SER A 301 7.18 6.06 6.78
CA SER A 301 5.95 6.43 7.49
C SER A 301 5.32 7.71 6.93
N GLN A 302 6.13 8.72 6.58
CA GLN A 302 5.67 9.97 5.97
C GLN A 302 5.17 9.74 4.54
N ALA A 303 5.92 9.01 3.71
CA ALA A 303 5.54 8.72 2.34
C ALA A 303 4.28 7.85 2.24
N SER A 304 4.18 6.80 3.07
CA SER A 304 2.97 5.98 3.19
C SER A 304 1.78 6.80 3.70
N GLY A 305 1.97 7.68 4.68
CA GLY A 305 0.92 8.56 5.19
C GLY A 305 0.41 9.55 4.13
N MET A 306 1.32 10.19 3.39
CA MET A 306 0.97 11.09 2.28
C MET A 306 0.29 10.33 1.14
N ALA A 307 0.79 9.15 0.77
CA ALA A 307 0.20 8.34 -0.29
C ALA A 307 -1.22 7.90 0.06
N ALA A 308 -1.46 7.52 1.32
CA ALA A 308 -2.80 7.20 1.82
C ALA A 308 -3.74 8.42 1.81
N ALA A 309 -3.25 9.59 2.21
CA ALA A 309 -4.03 10.83 2.13
C ALA A 309 -4.41 11.16 0.67
N SER A 310 -3.44 11.03 -0.26
CA SER A 310 -3.71 11.18 -1.70
C SER A 310 -4.73 10.15 -2.21
N SER A 311 -4.66 8.90 -1.75
CA SER A 311 -5.62 7.86 -2.10
C SER A 311 -7.05 8.25 -1.69
N TYR A 312 -7.26 8.73 -0.47
CA TYR A 312 -8.60 9.16 -0.04
C TYR A 312 -9.11 10.41 -0.81
N LEU A 313 -8.23 11.33 -1.20
CA LEU A 313 -8.59 12.45 -2.08
C LEU A 313 -9.01 11.96 -3.47
N ILE A 314 -8.32 10.96 -4.03
CA ILE A 314 -8.67 10.31 -5.30
C ILE A 314 -10.02 9.57 -5.16
N THR A 315 -10.24 8.83 -4.07
CA THR A 315 -11.52 8.15 -3.81
C THR A 315 -12.66 9.16 -3.69
N PHE A 316 -12.44 10.28 -2.99
CA PHE A 316 -13.42 11.35 -2.85
C PHE A 316 -13.75 11.99 -4.20
N SER A 317 -12.74 12.31 -5.01
CA SER A 317 -12.94 12.90 -6.33
C SER A 317 -13.70 11.95 -7.26
N ALA A 318 -13.34 10.66 -7.26
CA ALA A 318 -14.03 9.63 -8.05
C ALA A 318 -15.50 9.50 -7.64
N THR A 319 -15.78 9.47 -6.33
CA THR A 319 -17.14 9.36 -5.77
C THR A 319 -18.01 10.58 -6.10
N LYS A 320 -17.46 11.79 -6.00
CA LYS A 320 -18.19 13.02 -6.34
C LYS A 320 -18.42 13.16 -7.84
N SER A 321 -17.42 12.78 -8.66
CA SER A 321 -17.51 12.87 -10.11
C SER A 321 -18.55 11.92 -10.71
N PHE A 322 -18.90 10.84 -10.00
CA PHE A 322 -19.86 9.83 -10.47
C PHE A 322 -21.19 10.44 -10.95
N LEU A 323 -21.85 11.28 -10.14
CA LEU A 323 -23.16 11.84 -10.48
C LEU A 323 -23.06 12.82 -11.66
N ALA A 324 -22.01 13.64 -11.71
CA ALA A 324 -21.80 14.60 -12.79
C ALA A 324 -21.53 13.90 -14.13
N LEU A 325 -20.63 12.90 -14.13
CA LEU A 325 -20.31 12.11 -15.33
C LEU A 325 -21.49 11.24 -15.76
N LYS A 326 -22.26 10.71 -14.82
CA LYS A 326 -23.49 9.97 -15.12
C LYS A 326 -24.51 10.85 -15.86
N HIS A 327 -24.72 12.07 -15.39
CA HIS A 327 -25.66 13.00 -16.03
C HIS A 327 -25.24 13.39 -17.45
N SER A 328 -23.93 13.60 -17.69
CA SER A 328 -23.43 14.03 -19.01
C SER A 328 -23.26 12.88 -20.02
N LEU A 329 -22.75 11.73 -19.58
CA LEU A 329 -22.39 10.61 -20.46
C LEU A 329 -23.46 9.52 -20.51
N GLY A 330 -24.33 9.45 -19.51
CA GLY A 330 -25.20 8.30 -19.29
C GLY A 330 -24.48 7.13 -18.64
N LEU A 331 -25.24 6.20 -18.04
CA LEU A 331 -24.70 5.14 -17.20
C LEU A 331 -23.78 4.17 -17.95
N HIS A 332 -24.21 3.69 -19.12
CA HIS A 332 -23.46 2.69 -19.90
C HIS A 332 -22.11 3.26 -20.38
N ASN A 333 -22.11 4.47 -20.93
CA ASN A 333 -20.88 5.13 -21.38
C ASN A 333 -19.93 5.46 -20.22
N LEU A 334 -20.46 5.77 -19.03
CA LEU A 334 -19.65 5.98 -17.83
C LEU A 334 -18.83 4.73 -17.46
N PHE A 335 -19.43 3.53 -17.52
CA PHE A 335 -18.69 2.29 -17.31
C PHE A 335 -17.67 2.01 -18.42
N GLY A 336 -17.94 2.45 -19.65
CA GLY A 336 -16.97 2.43 -20.75
C GLY A 336 -15.74 3.29 -20.46
N VAL A 337 -15.93 4.48 -19.88
CA VAL A 337 -14.83 5.36 -19.43
C VAL A 337 -14.01 4.68 -18.32
N TYR A 338 -14.66 4.09 -17.31
CA TYR A 338 -13.95 3.33 -16.27
C TYR A 338 -13.20 2.11 -16.83
N GLY A 339 -13.79 1.43 -17.81
CA GLY A 339 -13.15 0.34 -18.54
C GLY A 339 -11.92 0.80 -19.32
N GLY A 340 -12.00 1.95 -19.98
CA GLY A 340 -10.88 2.58 -20.69
C GLY A 340 -9.73 3.00 -19.76
N ILE A 341 -10.05 3.60 -18.61
CA ILE A 341 -9.05 3.92 -17.58
C ILE A 341 -8.39 2.65 -17.04
N SER A 342 -9.17 1.58 -16.84
CA SER A 342 -8.63 0.28 -16.43
C SER A 342 -7.75 -0.35 -17.51
N ALA A 343 -8.10 -0.23 -18.79
CA ALA A 343 -7.28 -0.72 -19.90
C ALA A 343 -5.94 0.03 -20.00
N PHE A 344 -5.95 1.36 -19.87
CA PHE A 344 -4.72 2.15 -19.74
C PHE A 344 -3.92 1.72 -18.50
N GLY A 345 -4.60 1.50 -17.38
CA GLY A 345 -4.01 1.02 -16.15
C GLY A 345 -3.31 -0.33 -16.27
N PHE A 346 -3.88 -1.26 -17.05
CA PHE A 346 -3.25 -2.54 -17.36
C PHE A 346 -1.90 -2.33 -18.09
N VAL A 347 -1.88 -1.48 -19.13
CA VAL A 347 -0.65 -1.18 -19.88
C VAL A 347 0.39 -0.53 -18.96
N PHE A 348 -0.02 0.46 -18.16
CA PHE A 348 0.87 1.14 -17.21
C PHE A 348 1.48 0.16 -16.19
N LEU A 349 0.65 -0.66 -15.53
CA LEU A 349 1.11 -1.63 -14.55
C LEU A 349 1.95 -2.72 -15.20
N TYR A 350 1.67 -3.11 -16.45
CA TYR A 350 2.47 -4.11 -17.15
C TYR A 350 3.93 -3.67 -17.28
N PHE A 351 4.19 -2.40 -17.59
CA PHE A 351 5.55 -1.87 -17.74
C PHE A 351 6.20 -1.42 -16.43
N MET A 352 5.43 -0.79 -15.53
CA MET A 352 5.99 -0.13 -14.35
C MET A 352 5.96 -0.96 -13.07
N LEU A 353 5.07 -1.94 -12.93
CA LEU A 353 4.92 -2.72 -11.69
C LEU A 353 6.10 -3.71 -11.54
N PRO A 354 7.03 -3.47 -10.59
CA PRO A 354 8.10 -4.42 -10.32
C PRO A 354 7.55 -5.61 -9.52
N GLU A 355 8.17 -6.78 -9.68
CA GLU A 355 7.94 -7.91 -8.76
C GLU A 355 8.63 -7.61 -7.43
N THR A 356 7.83 -7.37 -6.39
CA THR A 356 8.28 -7.05 -5.02
C THR A 356 8.33 -8.28 -4.11
N GLU A 357 7.76 -9.41 -4.53
CA GLU A 357 7.62 -10.58 -3.68
C GLU A 357 8.93 -11.37 -3.52
N GLY A 358 9.24 -11.73 -2.27
CA GLY A 358 10.42 -12.51 -1.92
C GLY A 358 11.73 -11.72 -1.87
N LYS A 359 11.71 -10.41 -2.14
CA LYS A 359 12.89 -9.54 -2.05
C LYS A 359 12.97 -8.83 -0.72
N SER A 360 14.18 -8.68 -0.19
CA SER A 360 14.40 -7.86 1.01
C SER A 360 14.19 -6.37 0.70
N LEU A 361 13.90 -5.56 1.73
CA LEU A 361 13.78 -4.10 1.56
C LEU A 361 15.08 -3.50 1.00
N GLU A 362 16.23 -4.06 1.37
CA GLU A 362 17.56 -3.64 0.90
C GLU A 362 17.76 -3.98 -0.59
N GLU A 363 17.30 -5.16 -1.04
CA GLU A 363 17.35 -5.56 -2.45
C GLU A 363 16.43 -4.70 -3.33
N ILE A 364 15.25 -4.34 -2.84
CA ILE A 364 14.33 -3.42 -3.54
C ILE A 364 15.02 -2.06 -3.67
N GLU A 365 15.55 -1.50 -2.59
CA GLU A 365 16.29 -0.22 -2.62
C GLU A 365 17.50 -0.26 -3.58
N ASN A 366 18.24 -1.38 -3.63
CA ASN A 366 19.41 -1.54 -4.50
C ASN A 366 19.03 -1.78 -5.97
N SER A 367 17.88 -2.41 -6.26
CA SER A 367 17.37 -2.57 -7.63
C SER A 367 17.05 -1.22 -8.30
N TYR A 368 16.53 -0.26 -7.53
CA TYR A 368 16.31 1.11 -8.00
C TYR A 368 17.62 1.87 -8.26
N LYS A 369 18.71 1.54 -7.54
CA LYS A 369 20.04 2.12 -7.79
C LYS A 369 20.71 1.54 -9.04
N LYS A 370 20.73 0.22 -9.19
CA LYS A 370 21.32 -0.45 -10.37
C LYS A 370 20.66 -0.06 -11.69
N LYS A 371 19.35 0.16 -11.71
CA LYS A 371 18.63 0.64 -12.90
C LYS A 371 19.05 2.06 -13.32
N LYS A 372 19.58 2.86 -12.38
CA LYS A 372 20.09 4.20 -12.66
C LYS A 372 21.50 4.16 -13.24
N GLU A 373 22.38 3.28 -12.74
CA GLU A 373 23.74 3.09 -13.29
C GLU A 373 23.68 2.62 -14.74
N SER A 374 22.87 1.60 -15.03
CA SER A 374 22.65 1.09 -16.40
C SER A 374 21.98 2.10 -17.35
N GLN A 375 21.10 2.99 -16.87
CA GLN A 375 20.53 4.07 -17.69
C GLN A 375 21.50 5.24 -17.92
N THR A 376 22.49 5.42 -17.04
CA THR A 376 23.51 6.47 -17.18
C THR A 376 24.61 5.99 -18.12
N GLU A 377 24.96 4.70 -18.07
CA GLU A 377 25.89 4.04 -19.00
C GLU A 377 25.32 3.87 -20.42
N SER A 378 24.00 3.80 -20.60
CA SER A 378 23.40 3.75 -21.94
C SER A 378 23.15 5.11 -22.58
N SER A 379 23.35 6.20 -21.81
CA SER A 379 23.15 7.59 -22.25
C SER A 379 24.47 8.36 -22.37
N SER A 380 25.59 7.68 -22.13
CA SER A 380 26.97 8.13 -22.34
C SER A 380 27.56 7.31 -23.47
#